data_AF-A0A1F6F438-F1
#
_entry.id   AF-A0A1F6F438-F1
#
_cell.length_a   1.000
_cell.length_b   1.000
_cell.length_c   1.000
_cell.angle_alpha   90.00
_cell.angle_beta   90.00
_cell.angle_gamma   90.00
#
_symmetry.space_group_name_H-M   'P 1'
#
loop_
_entity.id
_entity.type
_entity.pdbx_description
1 polymer ?
#
loop_
_entity_poly.entity_id
_entity_poly.type
_entity_poly.pdbx_seq_one_letter_code
_entity_poly.pdbx_strand_id
1 'polypeptide(L)'
;MRARIQKISKYAPSIFQGRLNFSSGRRGFTLTLEHPAERITFWLLLGALGVIAALYLYLVGISILNVIARKNALEESVGISSAVSQLERDYFAATQGIGPEDGTRIGLSPVANTVYIHRPGNTAVAPLSRDEI
;
A
#
# COMPACT_ATOMS: atom_id res chain seq x y z
N MET A 1 42.72 79.39 -31.29
CA MET A 1 41.31 79.11 -30.93
C MET A 1 41.07 77.61 -30.97
N ARG A 2 40.78 76.97 -29.84
CA ARG A 2 40.48 75.52 -29.77
C ARG A 2 39.19 75.32 -28.99
N ALA A 3 38.20 74.73 -29.65
CA ALA A 3 36.86 74.49 -29.13
C ALA A 3 36.86 73.42 -28.04
N ARG A 4 36.27 73.73 -26.88
CA ARG A 4 35.96 72.75 -25.83
C ARG A 4 34.66 72.03 -26.20
N ILE A 5 34.78 70.74 -26.53
CA ILE A 5 33.62 69.86 -26.68
C ILE A 5 33.17 69.45 -25.26
N GLN A 6 32.05 70.01 -24.80
CA GLN A 6 31.37 69.55 -23.60
C GLN A 6 30.66 68.23 -23.92
N LYS A 7 31.12 67.12 -23.33
CA LYS A 7 30.42 65.84 -23.43
C LYS A 7 29.18 65.88 -22.55
N ILE A 8 28.04 65.93 -23.22
CA ILE A 8 26.72 65.56 -22.71
C ILE A 8 26.67 64.03 -22.69
N SER A 9 26.54 63.41 -21.52
CA SER A 9 25.80 62.15 -21.41
C SER A 9 25.13 62.06 -20.05
N LYS A 10 23.88 62.48 -20.09
CA LYS A 10 22.86 62.44 -19.05
C LYS A 10 22.33 61.01 -19.00
N TYR A 11 22.95 60.13 -18.23
CA TYR A 11 22.39 58.81 -17.92
C TYR A 11 22.20 58.70 -16.40
N ALA A 12 20.94 58.73 -15.99
CA ALA A 12 20.51 58.39 -14.65
C ALA A 12 20.92 56.94 -14.33
N PRO A 13 21.52 56.65 -13.16
CA PRO A 13 21.82 55.28 -12.79
C PRO A 13 20.51 54.53 -12.54
N SER A 14 20.32 53.49 -13.34
CA SER A 14 19.25 52.50 -13.25
C SER A 14 19.10 51.95 -11.83
N ILE A 15 17.92 52.14 -11.24
CA ILE A 15 17.48 51.57 -9.96
C ILE A 15 17.37 50.03 -10.04
N PHE A 16 17.49 49.47 -11.25
CA PHE A 16 17.45 48.04 -11.55
C PHE A 16 18.83 47.40 -11.75
N GLN A 17 19.93 48.14 -11.61
CA GLN A 17 21.25 47.53 -11.39
C GLN A 17 21.39 47.12 -9.92
N GLY A 18 20.52 46.18 -9.51
CA GLY A 18 20.77 45.34 -8.36
C GLY A 18 22.06 44.58 -8.62
N ARG A 19 23.18 45.14 -8.17
CA ARG A 19 24.44 44.40 -8.01
C ARG A 19 24.12 43.28 -7.04
N LEU A 20 23.83 42.10 -7.56
CA LEU A 20 24.14 40.86 -6.85
C LEU A 20 25.66 40.82 -6.74
N ASN A 21 26.18 41.60 -5.80
CA ASN A 21 27.51 41.45 -5.26
C ASN A 21 27.50 40.10 -4.56
N PHE A 22 27.64 39.03 -5.34
CA PHE A 22 28.37 37.87 -4.89
C PHE A 22 29.83 38.32 -4.80
N SER A 23 30.13 39.19 -3.83
CA SER A 23 31.42 39.11 -3.17
C SER A 23 31.40 37.76 -2.48
N SER A 24 31.66 36.72 -3.29
CA SER A 24 32.60 35.68 -2.99
C SER A 24 33.30 36.00 -1.68
N GLY A 25 32.66 35.56 -0.61
CA GLY A 25 33.31 35.27 0.65
C GLY A 25 34.27 34.11 0.44
N ARG A 26 35.17 34.23 -0.55
CA ARG A 26 36.54 33.75 -0.46
C ARG A 26 37.27 34.62 0.55
N ARG A 27 36.72 34.78 1.76
CA ARG A 27 37.58 34.74 2.93
C ARG A 27 37.99 33.29 2.96
N GLY A 28 39.16 33.03 2.38
CA GLY A 28 39.75 31.72 2.42
C GLY A 28 39.62 31.20 3.85
N PHE A 29 39.08 29.99 3.97
CA PHE A 29 39.27 29.13 5.11
C PHE A 29 40.77 29.12 5.43
N THR A 30 41.20 30.05 6.26
CA THR A 30 42.55 30.20 6.81
C THR A 30 42.45 30.12 8.33
N LEU A 31 41.53 29.28 8.79
CA LEU A 31 41.48 28.66 10.12
C LEU A 31 41.90 27.18 10.05
N THR A 32 42.33 26.70 8.88
CA THR A 32 42.69 25.30 8.62
C THR A 32 43.98 24.86 9.30
N LEU A 33 44.69 25.75 10.01
CA LEU A 33 45.95 25.42 10.68
C LEU A 33 45.81 25.14 12.18
N GLU A 34 44.74 25.55 12.86
CA GLU A 34 44.69 25.47 14.33
C GLU A 34 43.68 24.47 14.92
N HIS A 35 42.57 24.12 14.23
CA HIS A 35 41.51 23.32 14.84
C HIS A 35 41.13 22.08 14.02
N PRO A 36 41.81 20.92 14.21
CA PRO A 36 41.47 19.66 13.55
C PRO A 36 40.04 19.17 13.88
N ALA A 37 39.45 19.67 14.97
CA ALA A 37 38.10 19.35 15.40
C ALA A 37 37.01 19.82 14.42
N GLU A 38 37.19 20.96 13.73
CA GLU A 38 36.16 21.49 12.81
C GLU A 38 35.93 20.56 11.62
N ARG A 39 37.02 19.97 11.09
CA ARG A 39 36.95 19.02 9.98
C ARG A 39 36.18 17.77 10.40
N ILE A 40 36.44 17.24 11.59
CA ILE A 40 35.76 16.05 12.11
C ILE A 40 34.27 16.35 12.30
N THR A 41 33.92 17.48 12.92
CA THR A 41 32.54 17.90 13.13
C THR A 41 31.78 18.05 11.82
N PHE A 42 32.40 18.63 10.78
CA PHE A 42 31.78 18.75 9.46
C PHE A 42 31.46 17.38 8.83
N TRP A 43 32.41 16.44 8.84
CA TRP A 43 32.19 15.08 8.33
C TRP A 43 31.14 14.32 9.12
N LEU A 44 31.10 14.51 10.44
CA LEU A 44 30.11 13.90 11.32
C LEU A 44 28.71 14.42 11.01
N LEU A 45 28.56 15.74 10.82
CA LEU A 45 27.29 16.37 10.47
C LEU A 45 26.81 15.95 9.07
N LEU A 46 27.74 15.85 8.12
CA LEU A 46 27.45 15.36 6.77
C LEU A 46 27.05 13.87 6.78
N GLY A 47 27.75 13.05 7.57
CA GLY A 47 27.42 11.65 7.77
C GLY A 47 26.06 11.48 8.43
N ALA A 48 25.77 12.24 9.49
CA ALA A 48 24.47 12.24 10.16
C ALA A 48 23.33 12.63 9.20
N LEU A 49 23.53 13.65 8.37
CA LEU A 49 22.57 14.03 7.33
C LEU A 49 22.33 12.89 6.33
N GLY A 50 23.40 12.22 5.90
CA GLY A 50 23.30 11.04 5.03
C GLY A 50 22.52 9.88 5.67
N VAL A 51 22.78 9.59 6.94
CA VAL A 51 22.07 8.55 7.70
C VAL A 51 20.59 8.89 7.84
N ILE A 52 20.26 10.14 8.17
CA ILE A 52 18.86 10.60 8.27
C ILE A 52 18.15 10.48 6.92
N ALA A 53 18.81 10.89 5.83
CA ALA A 53 18.26 10.76 4.49
C ALA A 53 18.01 9.29 4.10
N ALA A 54 18.98 8.40 4.38
CA ALA A 54 18.84 6.97 4.11
C ALA A 54 17.72 6.34 4.94
N LEU A 55 17.62 6.68 6.22
CA LEU A 55 16.56 6.21 7.10
C LEU A 55 15.18 6.67 6.62
N TYR A 56 15.06 7.93 6.20
CA TYR A 56 13.83 8.47 5.64
C TYR A 56 13.39 7.66 4.41
N LEU A 57 14.30 7.45 3.45
CA LEU A 57 13.98 6.67 2.24
C LEU A 57 13.61 5.22 2.57
N TYR A 58 14.30 4.61 3.53
CA TYR A 58 14.00 3.25 3.99
C TYR A 58 12.60 3.14 4.62
N LEU A 59 12.26 4.06 5.53
CA LEU A 59 10.96 4.09 6.19
C LEU A 59 9.82 4.34 5.19
N VAL A 60 10.01 5.28 4.27
CA VAL A 60 9.05 5.55 3.20
C VAL A 60 8.89 4.32 2.30
N GLY A 61 10.00 3.67 1.91
CA GLY A 61 9.99 2.46 1.09
C GLY A 61 9.21 1.31 1.74
N ILE A 62 9.48 1.01 3.02
CA ILE A 62 8.75 -0.03 3.75
C ILE A 62 7.27 0.33 3.91
N SER A 63 6.96 1.60 4.18
CA SER A 63 5.57 2.05 4.30
C SER A 63 4.79 1.80 3.01
N ILE A 64 5.38 2.15 1.85
CA ILE A 64 4.77 1.91 0.54
C ILE A 64 4.59 0.41 0.30
N LEU A 65 5.62 -0.40 0.53
CA LEU A 65 5.55 -1.85 0.35
C LEU A 65 4.48 -2.49 1.23
N ASN A 66 4.37 -2.06 2.49
CA ASN A 66 3.37 -2.56 3.41
C ASN A 66 1.94 -2.20 2.96
N VAL A 67 1.73 -0.98 2.45
CA VAL A 67 0.44 -0.56 1.90
C VAL A 67 0.08 -1.37 0.65
N ILE A 68 1.04 -1.63 -0.25
CA ILE A 68 0.82 -2.46 -1.44
C ILE A 68 0.49 -3.89 -1.06
N ALA A 69 1.28 -4.49 -0.16
CA ALA A 69 1.05 -5.86 0.32
C ALA A 69 -0.35 -6.00 0.94
N ARG A 70 -0.76 -5.03 1.75
CA ARG A 70 -2.12 -5.00 2.33
C ARG A 70 -3.20 -4.90 1.26
N LYS A 71 -3.01 -4.06 0.23
CA LYS A 71 -3.97 -3.96 -0.88
C LYS A 71 -4.10 -5.26 -1.65
N ASN A 72 -2.97 -5.87 -2.02
CA ASN A 72 -2.96 -7.13 -2.77
C ASN A 72 -3.65 -8.25 -1.96
N ALA A 73 -3.37 -8.35 -0.66
CA ALA A 73 -4.02 -9.33 0.21
C ALA A 73 -5.55 -9.13 0.30
N LEU A 74 -6.02 -7.88 0.32
CA LEU A 74 -7.46 -7.58 0.30
C LEU A 74 -8.10 -7.95 -1.03
N GLU A 75 -7.47 -7.62 -2.15
CA GLU A 75 -7.96 -7.97 -3.49
C GLU A 75 -8.04 -9.48 -3.68
N GLU A 76 -7.00 -10.22 -3.26
CA GLU A 76 -6.97 -11.68 -3.31
C GLU A 76 -8.05 -12.30 -2.41
N SER A 77 -8.23 -11.78 -1.20
CA SER A 77 -9.29 -12.25 -0.28
C SER A 77 -10.69 -12.04 -0.87
N VAL A 78 -10.93 -10.92 -1.54
CA VAL A 78 -12.22 -10.65 -2.22
C VAL A 78 -12.40 -11.62 -3.40
N GLY A 79 -11.35 -11.88 -4.18
CA GLY A 79 -11.39 -12.86 -5.27
C GLY A 79 -11.74 -14.27 -4.80
N ILE A 80 -11.07 -14.75 -3.76
CA ILE A 80 -11.34 -16.07 -3.17
C ILE A 80 -12.76 -16.15 -2.62
N SER A 81 -13.21 -15.12 -1.87
CA SER A 81 -14.56 -15.09 -1.32
C SER A 81 -15.62 -15.16 -2.43
N SER A 82 -15.41 -14.43 -3.53
CA SER A 82 -16.32 -14.47 -4.68
C SER A 82 -16.36 -15.86 -5.33
N ALA A 83 -15.21 -16.51 -5.48
CA ALA A 83 -15.12 -17.86 -6.03
C ALA A 83 -15.83 -18.89 -5.13
N VAL A 84 -15.67 -18.79 -3.81
CA VAL A 84 -16.37 -19.65 -2.85
C VAL A 84 -17.89 -19.46 -2.95
N SER A 85 -18.38 -18.21 -2.95
CA SER A 85 -19.81 -17.94 -3.09
C SER A 85 -20.37 -18.41 -4.44
N GLN A 86 -19.57 -18.38 -5.51
CA GLN A 86 -19.97 -18.97 -6.78
C GLN A 86 -20.12 -20.49 -6.66
N LEU A 87 -19.11 -21.15 -6.09
CA LEU A 87 -19.10 -22.60 -5.92
C LEU A 87 -20.23 -23.09 -5.01
N GLU A 88 -20.54 -22.37 -3.94
CA GLU A 88 -21.68 -22.66 -3.07
C GLU A 88 -22.99 -22.60 -3.83
N ARG A 89 -23.20 -21.53 -4.64
CA ARG A 89 -24.41 -21.42 -5.48
C ARG A 89 -24.51 -22.58 -6.47
N ASP A 90 -23.41 -22.91 -7.13
CA ASP A 90 -23.37 -23.99 -8.12
C ASP A 90 -23.64 -25.35 -7.44
N TYR A 91 -23.09 -25.57 -6.25
CA TYR A 91 -23.34 -26.77 -5.44
C TYR A 91 -24.79 -26.88 -4.99
N PHE A 92 -25.38 -25.78 -4.50
CA PHE A 92 -26.79 -25.76 -4.11
C PHE A 92 -27.72 -26.00 -5.32
N ALA A 93 -27.42 -25.39 -6.46
CA ALA A 93 -28.18 -25.62 -7.70
C ALA A 93 -28.06 -27.08 -8.16
N ALA A 94 -26.87 -27.67 -8.10
CA ALA A 94 -26.66 -29.07 -8.44
C ALA A 94 -27.38 -30.02 -7.47
N THR A 95 -27.34 -29.73 -6.16
CA THR A 95 -27.96 -30.57 -5.12
C THR A 95 -29.48 -30.54 -5.19
N GLN A 96 -30.09 -29.40 -5.53
CA GLN A 96 -31.55 -29.32 -5.72
C GLN A 96 -32.06 -30.21 -6.86
N GLY A 97 -31.20 -30.56 -7.81
CA GLY A 97 -31.53 -31.47 -8.91
C GLY A 97 -31.39 -32.95 -8.60
N ILE A 98 -30.91 -33.34 -7.41
CA ILE A 98 -30.68 -34.74 -7.04
C ILE A 98 -31.92 -35.27 -6.33
N GLY A 99 -32.71 -36.06 -7.04
CA GLY A 99 -33.90 -36.73 -6.51
C GLY A 99 -33.66 -38.21 -6.15
N PRO A 100 -34.57 -38.86 -5.41
CA PRO A 100 -34.54 -40.31 -5.19
C PRO A 100 -34.49 -41.11 -6.50
N GLU A 101 -35.13 -40.59 -7.55
CA GLU A 101 -35.12 -41.12 -8.91
C GLU A 101 -33.72 -41.15 -9.56
N ASP A 102 -32.82 -40.23 -9.21
CA ASP A 102 -31.43 -40.27 -9.67
C ASP A 102 -30.69 -41.44 -9.04
N GLY A 103 -31.01 -41.77 -7.78
CA GLY A 103 -30.45 -42.92 -7.06
C GLY A 103 -30.68 -44.24 -7.81
N THR A 104 -31.90 -44.45 -8.32
CA THR A 104 -32.21 -45.62 -9.16
C THR A 104 -31.40 -45.67 -10.45
N ARG A 105 -31.01 -44.51 -11.01
CA ARG A 105 -30.25 -44.40 -12.25
C ARG A 105 -28.76 -44.74 -12.08
N ILE A 106 -28.21 -44.58 -10.87
CA ILE A 106 -26.84 -44.98 -10.49
C ILE A 106 -26.77 -46.43 -9.97
N GLY A 107 -27.87 -47.18 -10.05
CA GLY A 107 -27.93 -48.58 -9.62
C GLY A 107 -28.17 -48.77 -8.13
N LEU A 108 -28.58 -47.72 -7.40
CA LEU A 108 -29.01 -47.84 -6.02
C LEU A 108 -30.45 -48.38 -5.99
N SER A 109 -30.69 -49.39 -5.16
CA SER A 109 -32.04 -49.94 -4.96
C SER A 109 -32.79 -49.11 -3.89
N PRO A 110 -34.06 -48.74 -4.12
CA PRO A 110 -34.86 -48.04 -3.12
C PRO A 110 -34.99 -48.89 -1.85
N VAL A 111 -34.56 -48.34 -0.71
CA VAL A 111 -34.62 -49.03 0.58
C VAL A 111 -36.06 -49.04 1.07
N ALA A 112 -36.74 -50.18 0.92
CA ALA A 112 -38.14 -50.35 1.32
C ALA A 112 -38.35 -50.56 2.84
N ASN A 113 -37.29 -50.89 3.59
CA ASN A 113 -37.34 -51.15 5.03
C ASN A 113 -36.29 -50.31 5.76
N THR A 114 -36.61 -49.03 6.00
CA THR A 114 -35.81 -48.17 6.87
C THR A 114 -36.21 -48.39 8.33
N VAL A 115 -35.42 -49.19 9.05
CA VAL A 115 -35.52 -49.27 10.51
C VAL A 115 -34.79 -48.06 11.09
N TYR A 116 -35.55 -47.03 11.47
CA TYR A 116 -35.00 -45.87 12.17
C TYR A 116 -34.63 -46.27 13.61
N ILE A 117 -33.34 -46.47 13.85
CA ILE A 117 -32.83 -46.74 15.19
C ILE A 117 -32.78 -45.41 15.95
N HIS A 118 -33.72 -45.21 16.85
CA HIS A 118 -33.69 -44.09 17.78
C HIS A 118 -32.46 -44.21 18.69
N ARG A 119 -31.58 -43.19 18.66
CA ARG A 119 -30.50 -43.04 19.63
C ARG A 119 -31.05 -42.26 20.84
N PRO A 120 -31.28 -42.89 22.00
CA PRO A 120 -31.73 -42.17 23.19
C PRO A 120 -30.59 -41.27 23.66
N GLY A 121 -30.68 -39.97 23.38
CA GLY A 121 -29.67 -39.01 23.80
C GLY A 121 -29.65 -37.66 23.06
N ASN A 122 -30.37 -37.50 21.94
CA ASN A 122 -30.45 -36.20 21.28
C ASN A 122 -31.87 -35.88 20.78
N THR A 123 -32.73 -35.45 21.71
CA THR A 123 -34.03 -34.86 21.41
C THR A 123 -33.86 -33.38 21.03
N ALA A 124 -33.36 -33.12 19.83
CA ALA A 124 -33.69 -31.87 19.14
C ALA A 124 -34.96 -32.14 18.33
N VAL A 125 -36.06 -31.59 18.84
CA VAL A 125 -37.43 -31.75 18.38
C VAL A 125 -37.57 -31.26 16.93
N ALA A 126 -37.67 -32.19 15.98
CA ALA A 126 -38.28 -31.90 14.69
C ALA A 126 -39.75 -32.34 14.76
N PRO A 127 -40.73 -31.43 14.70
CA PRO A 127 -42.12 -31.83 14.69
C PRO A 127 -42.43 -32.59 13.40
N LEU A 128 -42.88 -33.83 13.54
CA LEU A 128 -43.51 -34.59 12.46
C LEU A 128 -44.78 -33.83 12.05
N SER A 129 -44.73 -33.16 10.90
CA SER A 129 -45.93 -32.67 10.22
C SER A 129 -46.76 -33.89 9.83
N ARG A 130 -47.83 -34.08 10.59
CA ARG A 130 -48.82 -35.12 10.45
C ARG A 130 -49.72 -34.77 9.26
N ASP A 131 -49.34 -35.24 8.07
CA ASP A 131 -50.29 -35.36 6.96
C ASP A 131 -51.11 -36.63 7.18
N GLU A 132 -52.31 -36.46 7.73
CA GLU A 132 -53.39 -37.43 7.64
C GLU A 132 -54.51 -36.79 6.80
N ILE A 133 -54.65 -37.32 5.57
CA ILE A 133 -55.87 -37.53 4.75
C ILE A 133 -56.71 -36.31 4.36
#